data_AF-C4V452-F1
#
_entry.id   AF-C4V452-F1
#
_cell.length_a   1.000
_cell.length_b   1.000
_cell.length_c   1.000
_cell.angle_alpha   90.00
_cell.angle_beta   90.00
_cell.angle_gamma   90.00
#
_symmetry.space_group_name_H-M   'P 1'
#
loop_
_entity.id
_entity.type
_entity.pdbx_description
1 polymer ?
#
loop_
_entity_poly.entity_id
_entity_poly.type
_entity_poly.pdbx_seq_one_letter_code
_entity_poly.pdbx_strand_id
1 'polypeptide(L)'
;MLNMDKKLAKREEEGKIIRAGIVGAGQMGRGMVTQMALMKGIMPAIVSDIKFENVINAFHYAGISDEDIAVAKTLEEANRYMEQGKYVATENSDFISQANLVEVAIDVTGVPEVGVKIAIDAMNNKKHVVMMDVETDVVIGSYLKKLGDKNGVIYTGSAGDEPGAVMELYSFARAMGMEVKVMGKGKNNKLDYDCNPDTVLEEATRRKMSPRMLTSFKDGTKTMVEMTAMSNATGLIPDVIGGHGPSASPKDRCADLNQIFKLKKDGGILNKHGVVEYVNGIAPGVFVTVTTENEEIAYQMGYHSMGPGPLWTLYRPYHLCNLETPLTVAKIVIDGEPTIIPLDGPVSECIAVAKRDLKAGETIDGIGGYTTYGSIATAEETYKNGYVVYALVNKNTRMKCDVKKGTLLTLDMVDLDTSTQLYQVRKEQDKMYSNGYALK
;
A
#
# COMPACT_ATOMS: atom_id res chain seq x y z
N MET A 1 -15.20 9.67 -3.61
CA MET A 1 -14.62 10.78 -4.44
C MET A 1 -15.66 11.70 -5.08
N LEU A 2 -16.95 11.36 -5.13
CA LEU A 2 -17.97 12.22 -5.75
C LEU A 2 -17.98 13.64 -5.15
N ASN A 3 -18.06 14.65 -6.02
CA ASN A 3 -18.09 16.08 -5.68
C ASN A 3 -16.85 16.62 -4.94
N MET A 4 -15.74 15.88 -4.88
CA MET A 4 -14.52 16.35 -4.20
C MET A 4 -13.94 17.61 -4.84
N ASP A 5 -14.09 17.76 -6.16
CA ASP A 5 -13.75 18.97 -6.92
C ASP A 5 -14.43 20.22 -6.37
N LYS A 6 -15.74 20.14 -6.10
CA LYS A 6 -16.54 21.26 -5.54
C LYS A 6 -16.17 21.53 -4.08
N LYS A 7 -15.93 20.49 -3.29
CA LYS A 7 -15.53 20.61 -1.88
C LYS A 7 -14.18 21.32 -1.75
N LEU A 8 -13.22 20.95 -2.58
CA LEU A 8 -11.90 21.58 -2.63
C LEU A 8 -11.96 23.03 -3.11
N ALA A 9 -12.72 23.32 -4.17
CA ALA A 9 -12.94 24.68 -4.64
C ALA A 9 -13.54 25.58 -3.55
N LYS A 10 -14.55 25.08 -2.82
CA LYS A 10 -15.16 25.81 -1.70
C LYS A 10 -14.16 26.11 -0.58
N ARG A 11 -13.25 25.17 -0.25
CA ARG A 11 -12.22 25.41 0.76
C ARG A 11 -11.23 26.50 0.36
N GLU A 12 -10.87 26.54 -0.93
CA GLU A 12 -10.03 27.60 -1.48
C GLU A 12 -10.71 28.97 -1.37
N GLU A 13 -11.98 29.07 -1.78
CA GLU A 13 -12.79 30.29 -1.65
C GLU A 13 -12.90 30.77 -0.19
N GLU A 14 -12.99 29.85 0.76
CA GLU A 14 -13.04 30.13 2.20
C GLU A 14 -11.66 30.37 2.84
N GLY A 15 -10.55 30.26 2.09
CA GLY A 15 -9.19 30.36 2.61
C GLY A 15 -8.76 29.21 3.53
N LYS A 16 -9.52 28.12 3.59
CA LYS A 16 -9.27 26.93 4.43
C LYS A 16 -8.41 25.90 3.70
N ILE A 17 -7.24 26.32 3.23
CA ILE A 17 -6.32 25.45 2.48
C ILE A 17 -5.85 24.29 3.36
N ILE A 18 -6.02 23.05 2.86
CA ILE A 18 -5.50 21.84 3.51
C ILE A 18 -3.98 21.83 3.38
N ARG A 19 -3.26 21.72 4.49
CA ARG A 19 -1.78 21.73 4.49
C ARG A 19 -1.24 20.33 4.80
N ALA A 20 -0.65 19.70 3.80
CA ALA A 20 -0.03 18.40 3.93
C ALA A 20 1.49 18.53 4.15
N GLY A 21 2.04 17.64 4.97
CA GLY A 21 3.47 17.44 5.15
C GLY A 21 3.90 16.12 4.51
N ILE A 22 4.90 16.17 3.63
CA ILE A 22 5.35 15.03 2.83
C ILE A 22 6.77 14.64 3.24
N VAL A 23 7.00 13.36 3.55
CA VAL A 23 8.33 12.81 3.81
C VAL A 23 8.74 11.89 2.67
N GLY A 24 9.81 12.28 1.97
CA GLY A 24 10.28 11.69 0.72
C GLY A 24 9.91 12.55 -0.49
N ALA A 25 10.92 12.99 -1.24
CA ALA A 25 10.78 13.75 -2.48
C ALA A 25 11.40 13.00 -3.69
N GLY A 26 11.49 11.67 -3.59
CA GLY A 26 11.85 10.78 -4.70
C GLY A 26 10.79 10.77 -5.82
N GLN A 27 10.81 9.74 -6.68
CA GLN A 27 9.94 9.68 -7.86
C GLN A 27 8.44 9.89 -7.54
N MET A 28 7.92 9.17 -6.53
CA MET A 28 6.52 9.25 -6.12
C MET A 28 6.21 10.56 -5.38
N GLY A 29 7.06 10.96 -4.43
CA GLY A 29 6.92 12.20 -3.68
C GLY A 29 6.89 13.43 -4.59
N ARG A 30 7.82 13.53 -5.53
CA ARG A 30 7.83 14.60 -6.54
C ARG A 30 6.52 14.69 -7.31
N GLY A 31 6.03 13.57 -7.85
CA GLY A 31 4.78 13.58 -8.62
C GLY A 31 3.57 13.97 -7.77
N MET A 32 3.57 13.61 -6.48
CA MET A 32 2.52 14.00 -5.54
C MET A 32 2.58 15.49 -5.20
N VAL A 33 3.78 16.04 -4.94
CA VAL A 33 4.00 17.48 -4.72
C VAL A 33 3.48 18.27 -5.92
N THR A 34 3.86 17.88 -7.13
CA THR A 34 3.36 18.49 -8.37
C THR A 34 1.83 18.40 -8.47
N GLN A 35 1.25 17.21 -8.25
CA GLN A 35 -0.20 17.04 -8.34
C GLN A 35 -0.95 17.89 -7.32
N MET A 36 -0.45 17.97 -6.08
CA MET A 36 -1.10 18.73 -5.02
C MET A 36 -1.00 20.24 -5.26
N ALA A 37 0.11 20.73 -5.82
CA ALA A 37 0.26 22.14 -6.20
C ALA A 37 -0.69 22.57 -7.34
N LEU A 38 -1.14 21.64 -8.18
CA LEU A 38 -2.11 21.89 -9.25
C LEU A 38 -3.57 21.85 -8.76
N MET A 39 -3.82 21.39 -7.53
CA MET A 39 -5.16 21.23 -6.98
C MET A 39 -5.59 22.46 -6.20
N LYS A 40 -6.89 22.72 -6.19
CA LYS A 40 -7.49 23.79 -5.39
C LYS A 40 -7.61 23.38 -3.93
N GLY A 41 -7.47 24.34 -3.02
CA GLY A 41 -7.85 24.14 -1.60
C GLY A 41 -6.97 23.16 -0.82
N ILE A 42 -5.85 22.73 -1.38
CA ILE A 42 -4.86 21.83 -0.78
C ILE A 42 -3.46 22.24 -1.23
N MET A 43 -2.44 22.05 -0.40
CA MET A 43 -1.05 22.34 -0.76
C MET A 43 -0.04 21.42 -0.06
N PRO A 44 1.11 21.12 -0.71
CA PRO A 44 2.26 20.46 -0.09
C PRO A 44 3.03 21.48 0.76
N ALA A 45 2.51 21.80 1.94
CA ALA A 45 2.97 22.91 2.78
C ALA A 45 4.41 22.76 3.28
N ILE A 46 4.82 21.53 3.58
CA ILE A 46 6.18 21.20 3.99
C ILE A 46 6.59 19.87 3.38
N VAL A 47 7.79 19.83 2.78
CA VAL A 47 8.34 18.64 2.14
C VAL A 47 9.74 18.40 2.71
N SER A 48 10.01 17.14 3.05
CA SER A 48 11.34 16.71 3.51
C SER A 48 11.89 15.56 2.69
N ASP A 49 13.21 15.55 2.55
CA ASP A 49 13.97 14.42 2.01
C ASP A 49 15.37 14.48 2.61
N ILE A 50 16.00 13.32 2.82
CA ILE A 50 17.39 13.22 3.28
C ILE A 50 18.38 13.82 2.26
N LYS A 51 17.96 13.96 1.00
CA LYS A 51 18.66 14.64 -0.08
C LYS A 51 17.94 15.94 -0.36
N PHE A 52 18.43 17.03 0.22
CA PHE A 52 17.81 18.35 0.12
C PHE A 52 17.47 18.77 -1.31
N GLU A 53 18.33 18.45 -2.28
CA GLU A 53 18.12 18.75 -3.70
C GLU A 53 16.85 18.11 -4.26
N ASN A 54 16.41 16.96 -3.75
CA ASN A 54 15.17 16.33 -4.18
C ASN A 54 13.96 17.20 -3.82
N VAL A 55 13.98 17.85 -2.65
CA VAL A 55 12.89 18.73 -2.18
C VAL A 55 12.77 19.95 -3.08
N ILE A 56 13.89 20.63 -3.33
CA ILE A 56 13.93 21.82 -4.20
C ILE A 56 13.49 21.46 -5.62
N ASN A 57 14.02 20.38 -6.17
CA ASN A 57 13.62 19.89 -7.49
C ASN A 57 12.12 19.58 -7.54
N ALA A 58 11.55 18.96 -6.50
CA ALA A 58 10.12 18.65 -6.46
C ALA A 58 9.25 19.90 -6.53
N PHE A 59 9.60 20.96 -5.81
CA PHE A 59 8.90 22.25 -5.89
C PHE A 59 9.08 22.92 -7.26
N HIS A 60 10.27 22.90 -7.84
CA HIS A 60 10.50 23.45 -9.17
C HIS A 60 9.71 22.70 -10.25
N TYR A 61 9.65 21.36 -10.20
CA TYR A 61 8.80 20.57 -11.09
C TYR A 61 7.30 20.86 -10.92
N ALA A 62 6.88 21.29 -9.74
CA ALA A 62 5.53 21.76 -9.46
C ALA A 62 5.26 23.20 -9.96
N GLY A 63 6.27 23.89 -10.51
CA GLY A 63 6.15 25.26 -11.00
C GLY A 63 6.18 26.32 -9.90
N ILE A 64 6.65 25.96 -8.69
CA ILE A 64 6.75 26.88 -7.56
C ILE A 64 8.02 27.72 -7.71
N SER A 65 7.88 29.04 -7.56
CA SER A 65 8.97 30.00 -7.69
C SER A 65 9.90 29.97 -6.47
N ASP A 66 11.18 30.31 -6.66
CA ASP A 66 12.15 30.42 -5.54
C ASP A 66 11.71 31.42 -4.47
N GLU A 67 10.95 32.45 -4.85
CA GLU A 67 10.42 33.45 -3.93
C GLU A 67 9.40 32.84 -2.97
N ASP A 68 8.69 31.77 -3.38
CA ASP A 68 7.66 31.08 -2.60
C ASP A 68 8.18 29.88 -1.82
N ILE A 69 9.42 29.45 -2.06
CA ILE A 69 10.08 28.37 -1.34
C ILE A 69 10.87 28.96 -0.16
N ALA A 70 10.66 28.39 1.03
CA ALA A 70 11.41 28.77 2.21
C ALA A 70 12.15 27.54 2.79
N VAL A 71 13.44 27.71 3.07
CA VAL A 71 14.27 26.65 3.66
C VAL A 71 14.23 26.78 5.18
N ALA A 72 13.75 25.75 5.87
CA ALA A 72 13.68 25.71 7.32
C ALA A 72 14.70 24.75 7.92
N LYS A 73 15.50 25.24 8.87
CA LYS A 73 16.48 24.47 9.66
C LYS A 73 16.02 24.25 11.10
N THR A 74 15.03 25.01 11.56
CA THR A 74 14.37 24.82 12.86
C THR A 74 12.85 24.71 12.71
N LEU A 75 12.19 24.16 13.74
CA LEU A 75 10.73 24.07 13.77
C LEU A 75 10.08 25.47 13.80
N GLU A 76 10.70 26.42 14.51
CA GLU A 76 10.24 27.82 14.57
C GLU A 76 10.28 28.48 13.20
N GLU A 77 11.32 28.23 12.41
CA GLU A 77 11.41 28.70 11.03
C GLU A 77 10.32 28.06 10.16
N ALA A 78 10.14 26.74 10.25
CA ALA A 78 9.13 26.03 9.49
C ALA A 78 7.72 26.59 9.75
N ASN A 79 7.34 26.74 11.02
CA ASN A 79 6.06 27.32 11.43
C ASN A 79 5.89 28.74 10.88
N ARG A 80 6.89 29.61 11.09
CA ARG A 80 6.85 30.99 10.60
C ARG A 80 6.67 31.08 9.09
N TYR A 81 7.36 30.23 8.31
CA TYR A 81 7.26 30.25 6.86
C TYR A 81 5.91 29.72 6.35
N MET A 82 5.37 28.66 6.95
CA MET A 82 4.03 28.16 6.60
C MET A 82 2.93 29.17 6.93
N GLU A 83 3.05 29.90 8.05
CA GLU A 83 2.14 30.99 8.42
C GLU A 83 2.17 32.14 7.41
N GLN A 84 3.31 32.36 6.75
CA GLN A 84 3.47 33.30 5.64
C GLN A 84 2.96 32.75 4.29
N GLY A 85 2.45 31.52 4.26
CA GLY A 85 1.96 30.87 3.04
C GLY A 85 3.06 30.32 2.13
N LYS A 86 4.30 30.19 2.62
CA LYS A 86 5.42 29.63 1.84
C LYS A 86 5.39 28.10 1.79
N TYR A 87 5.99 27.54 0.75
CA TYR A 87 6.29 26.12 0.64
C TYR A 87 7.60 25.84 1.38
N VAL A 88 7.55 25.02 2.43
CA VAL A 88 8.71 24.78 3.27
C VAL A 88 9.52 23.58 2.80
N ALA A 89 10.81 23.79 2.55
CA ALA A 89 11.80 22.75 2.26
C ALA A 89 12.67 22.47 3.49
N THR A 90 12.91 21.19 3.81
CA THR A 90 13.80 20.80 4.91
C THR A 90 14.41 19.42 4.70
N GLU A 91 15.52 19.12 5.37
CA GLU A 91 16.07 17.76 5.48
C GLU A 91 15.53 17.02 6.72
N ASN A 92 14.90 17.74 7.65
CA ASN A 92 14.41 17.17 8.90
C ASN A 92 12.95 16.73 8.80
N SER A 93 12.73 15.42 8.66
CA SER A 93 11.39 14.82 8.60
C SER A 93 10.56 15.04 9.86
N ASP A 94 11.18 15.28 11.02
CA ASP A 94 10.46 15.45 12.29
C ASP A 94 9.56 16.69 12.25
N PHE A 95 9.92 17.71 11.46
CA PHE A 95 9.12 18.92 11.30
C PHE A 95 7.74 18.62 10.74
N ILE A 96 7.57 17.59 9.89
CA ILE A 96 6.25 17.22 9.34
C ILE A 96 5.30 16.85 10.47
N SER A 97 5.79 16.10 11.46
CA SER A 97 5.00 15.66 12.61
C SER A 97 4.77 16.76 13.65
N GLN A 98 5.58 17.82 13.68
CA GLN A 98 5.56 18.84 14.75
C GLN A 98 4.99 20.19 14.29
N ALA A 99 5.06 20.49 13.00
CA ALA A 99 4.62 21.73 12.38
C ALA A 99 3.18 22.09 12.75
N ASN A 100 2.93 23.34 13.17
CA ASN A 100 1.63 23.75 13.72
C ASN A 100 0.48 23.70 12.71
N LEU A 101 0.77 23.97 11.43
CA LEU A 101 -0.23 24.05 10.38
C LEU A 101 -0.41 22.77 9.56
N VAL A 102 0.41 21.73 9.76
CA VAL A 102 0.24 20.46 9.04
C VAL A 102 -0.96 19.70 9.60
N GLU A 103 -1.92 19.40 8.73
CA GLU A 103 -3.12 18.62 9.05
C GLU A 103 -2.90 17.12 8.78
N VAL A 104 -2.12 16.80 7.74
CA VAL A 104 -1.90 15.42 7.28
C VAL A 104 -0.42 15.18 7.01
N ALA A 105 0.15 14.15 7.63
CA ALA A 105 1.47 13.63 7.33
C ALA A 105 1.39 12.50 6.30
N ILE A 106 2.29 12.49 5.33
CA ILE A 106 2.34 11.49 4.26
C ILE A 106 3.73 10.88 4.22
N ASP A 107 3.84 9.58 4.47
CA ASP A 107 5.07 8.83 4.23
C ASP A 107 5.06 8.27 2.80
N VAL A 108 6.05 8.70 2.02
CA VAL A 108 6.32 8.23 0.65
C VAL A 108 7.81 7.88 0.48
N THR A 109 8.47 7.49 1.56
CA THR A 109 9.89 7.11 1.54
C THR A 109 10.13 5.72 0.95
N GLY A 110 9.18 4.80 1.11
CA GLY A 110 9.35 3.39 0.76
C GLY A 110 10.35 2.66 1.66
N VAL A 111 10.53 3.15 2.89
CA VAL A 111 11.37 2.55 3.91
C VAL A 111 10.53 2.25 5.16
N PRO A 112 10.21 0.97 5.45
CA PRO A 112 9.21 0.67 6.47
C PRO A 112 9.49 1.20 7.87
N GLU A 113 10.76 1.14 8.30
CA GLU A 113 11.18 1.66 9.60
C GLU A 113 10.96 3.17 9.74
N VAL A 114 11.12 3.92 8.64
CA VAL A 114 10.88 5.37 8.62
C VAL A 114 9.38 5.66 8.70
N GLY A 115 8.55 4.88 8.00
CA GLY A 115 7.10 4.98 8.05
C GLY A 115 6.51 4.79 9.45
N VAL A 116 7.08 3.86 10.23
CA VAL A 116 6.68 3.64 11.64
C VAL A 116 6.83 4.92 12.45
N LYS A 117 8.01 5.54 12.39
CA LYS A 117 8.33 6.75 13.14
C LYS A 117 7.42 7.90 12.73
N ILE A 118 7.31 8.17 11.43
CA ILE A 118 6.49 9.27 10.89
C ILE A 118 5.04 9.12 11.35
N ALA A 119 4.46 7.92 11.20
CA ALA A 119 3.07 7.68 11.53
C ALA A 119 2.78 7.87 13.02
N ILE A 120 3.62 7.30 13.89
CA ILE A 120 3.45 7.41 15.35
C ILE A 120 3.60 8.86 15.82
N ASP A 121 4.67 9.54 15.38
CA ASP A 121 4.95 10.91 15.79
C ASP A 121 3.85 11.87 15.29
N ALA A 122 3.40 11.72 14.05
CA ALA A 122 2.32 12.54 13.49
C ALA A 122 1.01 12.36 14.25
N MET A 123 0.61 11.12 14.55
CA MET A 123 -0.65 10.87 15.27
C MET A 123 -0.59 11.34 16.73
N ASN A 124 0.55 11.20 17.40
CA ASN A 124 0.76 11.75 18.74
C ASN A 124 0.67 13.28 18.75
N ASN A 125 1.06 13.94 17.66
CA ASN A 125 0.91 15.38 17.43
C ASN A 125 -0.42 15.76 16.74
N LYS A 126 -1.43 14.88 16.80
CA LYS A 126 -2.80 15.14 16.33
C LYS A 126 -2.90 15.45 14.84
N LYS A 127 -2.09 14.79 14.02
CA LYS A 127 -2.14 14.85 12.56
C LYS A 127 -2.71 13.56 11.99
N HIS A 128 -3.50 13.66 10.93
CA HIS A 128 -3.89 12.48 10.17
C HIS A 128 -2.67 11.91 9.44
N VAL A 129 -2.71 10.62 9.09
CA VAL A 129 -1.63 9.93 8.39
C VAL A 129 -2.17 9.24 7.15
N VAL A 130 -1.51 9.50 6.02
CA VAL A 130 -1.66 8.71 4.79
C VAL A 130 -0.38 7.91 4.58
N MET A 131 -0.49 6.59 4.65
CA MET A 131 0.62 5.66 4.46
C MET A 131 0.67 5.21 3.00
N MET A 132 1.76 5.55 2.28
CA MET A 132 2.03 4.96 0.96
C MET A 132 2.98 3.77 1.02
N ASP A 133 3.73 3.63 2.10
CA ASP A 133 4.54 2.45 2.36
C ASP A 133 3.63 1.30 2.80
N VAL A 134 3.11 0.55 1.82
CA VAL A 134 2.20 -0.58 2.04
C VAL A 134 2.90 -1.70 2.82
N GLU A 135 4.21 -1.82 2.67
CA GLU A 135 5.05 -2.75 3.40
C GLU A 135 5.00 -2.49 4.92
N THR A 136 4.90 -1.22 5.34
CA THR A 136 4.63 -0.83 6.72
C THR A 136 3.20 -1.15 7.14
N ASP A 137 2.22 -0.80 6.29
CA ASP A 137 0.79 -0.99 6.58
C ASP A 137 0.46 -2.46 6.83
N VAL A 138 0.98 -3.38 6.03
CA VAL A 138 0.68 -4.82 6.20
C VAL A 138 1.30 -5.43 7.44
N VAL A 139 2.30 -4.80 8.05
CA VAL A 139 2.92 -5.28 9.29
C VAL A 139 2.25 -4.68 10.52
N ILE A 140 2.05 -3.35 10.56
CA ILE A 140 1.62 -2.63 11.76
C ILE A 140 0.38 -1.75 11.57
N GLY A 141 -0.31 -1.84 10.42
CA GLY A 141 -1.44 -0.97 10.09
C GLY A 141 -2.59 -1.07 11.09
N SER A 142 -2.88 -2.26 11.64
CA SER A 142 -3.95 -2.40 12.66
C SER A 142 -3.59 -1.67 13.96
N TYR A 143 -2.32 -1.70 14.38
CA TYR A 143 -1.81 -0.90 15.49
C TYR A 143 -1.95 0.60 15.19
N LEU A 144 -1.52 1.03 14.00
CA LEU A 144 -1.57 2.44 13.59
C LEU A 144 -3.02 2.95 13.53
N LYS A 145 -3.96 2.15 13.04
CA LYS A 145 -5.39 2.43 13.06
C LYS A 145 -5.89 2.66 14.50
N LYS A 146 -5.58 1.75 15.43
CA LYS A 146 -5.95 1.92 16.86
C LYS A 146 -5.30 3.15 17.50
N LEU A 147 -4.06 3.45 17.14
CA LEU A 147 -3.37 4.65 17.64
C LEU A 147 -4.03 5.93 17.12
N GLY A 148 -4.45 5.94 15.85
CA GLY A 148 -5.23 7.03 15.26
C GLY A 148 -6.55 7.24 15.99
N ASP A 149 -7.34 6.18 16.14
CA ASP A 149 -8.61 6.21 16.88
C ASP A 149 -8.43 6.79 18.30
N LYS A 150 -7.42 6.31 19.03
CA LYS A 150 -7.08 6.79 20.38
C LYS A 150 -6.71 8.28 20.38
N ASN A 151 -6.03 8.75 19.34
CA ASN A 151 -5.59 10.14 19.25
C ASN A 151 -6.62 11.10 18.65
N GLY A 152 -7.75 10.59 18.14
CA GLY A 152 -8.77 11.39 17.48
C GLY A 152 -8.39 11.79 16.05
N VAL A 153 -7.54 11.01 15.39
CA VAL A 153 -7.06 11.25 14.02
C VAL A 153 -7.23 9.99 13.16
N ILE A 154 -7.12 10.16 11.86
CA ILE A 154 -7.35 9.07 10.89
C ILE A 154 -6.00 8.60 10.35
N TYR A 155 -5.76 7.30 10.47
CA TYR A 155 -4.75 6.57 9.71
C TYR A 155 -5.42 5.91 8.51
N THR A 156 -4.79 5.94 7.33
CA THR A 156 -5.28 5.25 6.14
C THR A 156 -4.14 4.96 5.18
N GLY A 157 -4.28 3.88 4.40
CA GLY A 157 -3.56 3.74 3.14
C GLY A 157 -4.08 4.72 2.08
N SER A 158 -3.45 4.72 0.91
CA SER A 158 -3.69 5.74 -0.12
C SER A 158 -4.56 5.28 -1.29
N ALA A 159 -5.31 6.21 -1.87
CA ALA A 159 -5.93 6.05 -3.19
C ALA A 159 -4.87 6.00 -4.30
N GLY A 160 -5.23 5.37 -5.42
CA GLY A 160 -4.39 5.27 -6.62
C GLY A 160 -3.38 4.13 -6.59
N ASP A 161 -2.96 3.64 -5.43
CA ASP A 161 -2.34 2.31 -5.34
C ASP A 161 -3.42 1.24 -5.46
N GLU A 162 -3.07 0.06 -5.95
CA GLU A 162 -4.05 -0.98 -6.23
C GLU A 162 -4.94 -1.33 -5.02
N PRO A 163 -4.43 -1.51 -3.78
CA PRO A 163 -5.26 -1.76 -2.60
C PRO A 163 -6.33 -0.69 -2.36
N GLY A 164 -5.96 0.59 -2.42
CA GLY A 164 -6.91 1.69 -2.21
C GLY A 164 -7.88 1.84 -3.37
N ALA A 165 -7.42 1.67 -4.62
CA ALA A 165 -8.25 1.79 -5.81
C ALA A 165 -9.35 0.71 -5.84
N VAL A 166 -9.05 -0.52 -5.43
CA VAL A 166 -10.03 -1.61 -5.45
C VAL A 166 -11.11 -1.47 -4.38
N MET A 167 -10.83 -0.73 -3.29
CA MET A 167 -11.83 -0.43 -2.26
C MET A 167 -13.02 0.37 -2.80
N GLU A 168 -12.85 1.15 -3.87
CA GLU A 168 -13.96 1.84 -4.55
C GLU A 168 -14.96 0.82 -5.11
N LEU A 169 -14.47 -0.23 -5.77
CA LEU A 169 -15.30 -1.29 -6.35
C LEU A 169 -15.89 -2.19 -5.27
N TYR A 170 -15.08 -2.57 -4.27
CA TYR A 170 -15.51 -3.40 -3.15
C TYR A 170 -16.66 -2.73 -2.37
N SER A 171 -16.47 -1.46 -1.99
CA SER A 171 -17.47 -0.71 -1.23
C SER A 171 -18.75 -0.50 -2.04
N PHE A 172 -18.64 -0.19 -3.33
CA PHE A 172 -19.78 -0.07 -4.23
C PHE A 172 -20.59 -1.36 -4.34
N ALA A 173 -19.94 -2.49 -4.62
CA ALA A 173 -20.60 -3.79 -4.75
C ALA A 173 -21.34 -4.19 -3.47
N ARG A 174 -20.68 -4.03 -2.32
CA ARG A 174 -21.25 -4.31 -1.00
C ARG A 174 -22.43 -3.39 -0.69
N ALA A 175 -22.34 -2.09 -0.98
CA ALA A 175 -23.42 -1.13 -0.76
C ALA A 175 -24.66 -1.43 -1.61
N MET A 176 -24.47 -1.99 -2.81
CA MET A 176 -25.58 -2.48 -3.65
C MET A 176 -26.22 -3.79 -3.16
N GLY A 177 -25.67 -4.42 -2.11
CA GLY A 177 -26.15 -5.71 -1.60
C GLY A 177 -25.61 -6.93 -2.35
N MET A 178 -24.59 -6.77 -3.21
CA MET A 178 -23.93 -7.90 -3.85
C MET A 178 -22.89 -8.55 -2.92
N GLU A 179 -22.61 -9.82 -3.16
CA GLU A 179 -21.54 -10.54 -2.45
C GLU A 179 -20.26 -10.52 -3.29
N VAL A 180 -19.16 -10.05 -2.70
CA VAL A 180 -17.83 -10.06 -3.33
C VAL A 180 -17.21 -11.45 -3.14
N LYS A 181 -17.02 -12.18 -4.24
CA LYS A 181 -16.44 -13.52 -4.23
C LYS A 181 -14.92 -13.50 -4.45
N VAL A 182 -14.43 -12.56 -5.27
CA VAL A 182 -13.00 -12.32 -5.50
C VAL A 182 -12.72 -10.83 -5.58
N MET A 183 -11.57 -10.40 -5.07
CA MET A 183 -11.05 -9.04 -5.17
C MET A 183 -9.59 -9.09 -5.59
N GLY A 184 -9.14 -8.17 -6.44
CA GLY A 184 -7.77 -8.28 -6.92
C GLY A 184 -7.26 -7.19 -7.82
N LYS A 185 -6.05 -7.44 -8.35
CA LYS A 185 -5.34 -6.54 -9.27
C LYS A 185 -4.81 -7.23 -10.51
N GLY A 186 -4.57 -6.44 -11.55
CA GLY A 186 -3.79 -6.85 -12.71
C GLY A 186 -2.28 -6.78 -12.47
N LYS A 187 -1.53 -7.59 -13.22
CA LYS A 187 -0.07 -7.54 -13.32
C LYS A 187 0.34 -7.70 -14.79
N ASN A 188 1.30 -6.90 -15.27
CA ASN A 188 1.81 -7.01 -16.65
C ASN A 188 3.22 -7.59 -16.74
N ASN A 189 4.01 -7.51 -15.67
CA ASN A 189 5.31 -8.18 -15.66
C ASN A 189 5.08 -9.67 -15.42
N LYS A 190 5.61 -10.52 -16.32
CA LYS A 190 5.71 -11.95 -16.04
C LYS A 190 6.47 -12.13 -14.72
N LEU A 191 5.95 -13.00 -13.85
CA LEU A 191 6.66 -13.36 -12.62
C LEU A 191 8.00 -13.99 -12.96
N ASP A 192 9.03 -13.43 -12.35
CA ASP A 192 10.41 -13.89 -12.46
C ASP A 192 11.01 -13.95 -11.06
N TYR A 193 10.84 -15.09 -10.39
CA TYR A 193 11.36 -15.31 -9.05
C TYR A 193 12.89 -15.23 -9.00
N ASP A 194 13.58 -15.39 -10.13
CA ASP A 194 15.05 -15.41 -10.20
C ASP A 194 15.65 -14.03 -10.44
N CYS A 195 14.81 -13.02 -10.72
CA CYS A 195 15.29 -11.67 -10.91
C CYS A 195 15.89 -11.08 -9.63
N ASN A 196 16.89 -10.23 -9.82
CA ASN A 196 17.60 -9.53 -8.76
C ASN A 196 18.03 -8.14 -9.28
N PRO A 197 18.59 -7.27 -8.42
CA PRO A 197 18.96 -5.93 -8.83
C PRO A 197 19.90 -5.86 -10.05
N ASP A 198 20.79 -6.85 -10.23
CA ASP A 198 21.71 -6.88 -11.37
C ASP A 198 20.97 -7.24 -12.66
N THR A 199 20.12 -8.26 -12.63
CA THR A 199 19.42 -8.74 -13.83
C THR A 199 18.39 -7.75 -14.35
N VAL A 200 17.93 -6.81 -13.51
CA VAL A 200 16.96 -5.78 -13.90
C VAL A 200 17.58 -4.39 -14.09
N LEU A 201 18.88 -4.23 -13.85
CA LEU A 201 19.57 -2.93 -13.80
C LEU A 201 19.38 -2.10 -15.08
N GLU A 202 19.52 -2.73 -16.25
CA GLU A 202 19.37 -2.04 -17.53
C GLU A 202 17.96 -1.45 -17.70
N GLU A 203 16.93 -2.26 -17.41
CA GLU A 203 15.54 -1.80 -17.48
C GLU A 203 15.25 -0.73 -16.43
N ALA A 204 15.72 -0.93 -15.20
CA ALA A 204 15.54 0.02 -14.09
C ALA A 204 16.13 1.40 -14.45
N THR A 205 17.33 1.41 -15.02
CA THR A 205 18.01 2.62 -15.48
C THR A 205 17.21 3.33 -16.58
N ARG A 206 16.76 2.59 -17.61
CA ARG A 206 15.91 3.13 -18.68
C ARG A 206 14.61 3.73 -18.15
N ARG A 207 14.02 3.10 -17.14
CA ARG A 207 12.76 3.53 -16.49
C ARG A 207 12.98 4.59 -15.40
N LYS A 208 14.24 4.99 -15.12
CA LYS A 208 14.62 5.91 -14.04
C LYS A 208 14.05 5.48 -12.68
N MET A 209 14.13 4.18 -12.40
CA MET A 209 13.58 3.52 -11.21
C MET A 209 14.70 2.82 -10.44
N SER A 210 14.50 2.62 -9.14
CA SER A 210 15.39 1.78 -8.33
C SER A 210 15.40 0.33 -8.83
N PRO A 211 16.57 -0.30 -9.04
CA PRO A 211 16.67 -1.71 -9.38
C PRO A 211 15.98 -2.60 -8.34
N ARG A 212 16.11 -2.30 -7.05
CA ARG A 212 15.41 -3.05 -5.98
C ARG A 212 13.89 -3.00 -6.14
N MET A 213 13.35 -1.83 -6.45
CA MET A 213 11.91 -1.66 -6.67
C MET A 213 11.45 -2.43 -7.91
N LEU A 214 12.22 -2.39 -9.00
CA LEU A 214 11.88 -3.17 -10.19
C LEU A 214 11.96 -4.68 -9.93
N THR A 215 12.94 -5.13 -9.15
CA THR A 215 13.04 -6.53 -8.69
C THR A 215 11.80 -6.93 -7.90
N SER A 216 11.34 -6.13 -6.91
CA SER A 216 10.14 -6.47 -6.12
C SER A 216 8.85 -6.50 -6.95
N PHE A 217 8.81 -5.75 -8.07
CA PHE A 217 7.72 -5.83 -9.03
C PHE A 217 7.78 -7.09 -9.88
N LYS A 218 8.97 -7.53 -10.30
CA LYS A 218 9.15 -8.71 -11.17
C LYS A 218 9.08 -10.03 -10.42
N ASP A 219 9.66 -10.10 -9.22
CA ASP A 219 9.62 -11.31 -8.38
C ASP A 219 8.26 -11.53 -7.70
N GLY A 220 7.34 -10.56 -7.82
CA GLY A 220 5.97 -10.67 -7.30
C GLY A 220 5.79 -10.14 -5.90
N THR A 221 6.85 -9.80 -5.17
CA THR A 221 6.77 -9.33 -3.78
C THR A 221 5.76 -8.20 -3.61
N LYS A 222 5.77 -7.18 -4.48
CA LYS A 222 4.83 -6.06 -4.35
C LYS A 222 3.38 -6.51 -4.48
N THR A 223 3.09 -7.42 -5.40
CA THR A 223 1.77 -8.02 -5.59
C THR A 223 1.28 -8.70 -4.30
N MET A 224 2.15 -9.41 -3.60
CA MET A 224 1.81 -10.10 -2.36
C MET A 224 1.55 -9.13 -1.21
N VAL A 225 2.34 -8.05 -1.13
CA VAL A 225 2.12 -6.96 -0.16
C VAL A 225 0.75 -6.30 -0.40
N GLU A 226 0.43 -5.93 -1.64
CA GLU A 226 -0.85 -5.29 -1.96
C GLU A 226 -2.05 -6.21 -1.72
N MET A 227 -1.95 -7.49 -2.09
CA MET A 227 -2.98 -8.48 -1.77
C MET A 227 -3.16 -8.66 -0.26
N THR A 228 -2.08 -8.57 0.51
CA THR A 228 -2.13 -8.62 1.98
C THR A 228 -2.88 -7.42 2.53
N ALA A 229 -2.63 -6.21 2.01
CA ALA A 229 -3.38 -5.00 2.40
C ALA A 229 -4.87 -5.13 2.07
N MET A 230 -5.22 -5.62 0.88
CA MET A 230 -6.62 -5.90 0.50
C MET A 230 -7.27 -6.92 1.44
N SER A 231 -6.55 -7.99 1.77
CA SER A 231 -7.01 -9.03 2.69
C SER A 231 -7.27 -8.46 4.08
N ASN A 232 -6.30 -7.74 4.63
CA ASN A 232 -6.39 -7.15 5.97
C ASN A 232 -7.49 -6.09 6.06
N ALA A 233 -7.85 -5.41 4.97
CA ALA A 233 -8.93 -4.42 4.96
C ALA A 233 -10.34 -5.01 4.81
N THR A 234 -10.47 -6.25 4.31
CA THR A 234 -11.78 -6.80 3.89
C THR A 234 -12.15 -8.14 4.51
N GLY A 235 -11.19 -8.85 5.10
CA GLY A 235 -11.39 -10.21 5.59
C GLY A 235 -11.32 -11.29 4.50
N LEU A 236 -11.17 -10.90 3.24
CA LEU A 236 -10.92 -11.85 2.14
C LEU A 236 -9.52 -12.45 2.32
N ILE A 237 -9.31 -13.70 1.91
CA ILE A 237 -8.05 -14.44 2.15
C ILE A 237 -7.44 -15.00 0.86
N PRO A 238 -6.14 -15.31 0.78
CA PRO A 238 -5.63 -16.09 -0.34
C PRO A 238 -6.26 -17.50 -0.35
N ASP A 239 -6.63 -18.00 -1.54
CA ASP A 239 -7.15 -19.37 -1.69
C ASP A 239 -6.05 -20.42 -1.50
N VAL A 240 -4.83 -20.09 -1.94
CA VAL A 240 -3.59 -20.87 -1.78
C VAL A 240 -2.44 -19.92 -1.46
N ILE A 241 -1.36 -20.42 -0.85
CA ILE A 241 -0.16 -19.61 -0.58
C ILE A 241 0.35 -19.00 -1.90
N GLY A 242 0.52 -17.68 -1.91
CA GLY A 242 0.99 -16.92 -3.08
C GLY A 242 -0.08 -16.51 -4.09
N GLY A 243 -1.33 -16.96 -3.92
CA GLY A 243 -2.38 -16.79 -4.94
C GLY A 243 -2.18 -17.71 -6.16
N HIS A 244 -3.21 -17.84 -6.98
CA HIS A 244 -3.16 -18.66 -8.20
C HIS A 244 -2.48 -17.96 -9.37
N GLY A 245 -2.61 -16.63 -9.47
CA GLY A 245 -2.00 -15.87 -10.56
C GLY A 245 -2.41 -16.28 -11.98
N PRO A 246 -3.70 -16.51 -12.29
CA PRO A 246 -4.10 -16.91 -13.64
C PRO A 246 -3.78 -15.82 -14.68
N SER A 247 -3.77 -16.21 -15.95
CA SER A 247 -3.69 -15.27 -17.07
C SER A 247 -5.07 -14.96 -17.61
N ALA A 248 -5.32 -13.71 -18.00
CA ALA A 248 -6.54 -13.31 -18.68
C ALA A 248 -6.24 -12.32 -19.81
N SER A 249 -7.12 -12.31 -20.82
CA SER A 249 -7.05 -11.38 -21.95
C SER A 249 -7.40 -9.97 -21.48
N PRO A 250 -6.59 -8.93 -21.78
CA PRO A 250 -7.03 -7.56 -21.52
C PRO A 250 -8.30 -7.20 -22.32
N LYS A 251 -8.53 -7.80 -23.50
CA LYS A 251 -9.73 -7.54 -24.30
C LYS A 251 -10.99 -8.11 -23.65
N ASP A 252 -10.91 -9.35 -23.19
CA ASP A 252 -12.05 -10.14 -22.70
C ASP A 252 -12.06 -10.31 -21.17
N ARG A 253 -11.24 -9.51 -20.47
CA ARG A 253 -10.94 -9.62 -19.03
C ARG A 253 -12.15 -9.92 -18.16
N CYS A 254 -13.26 -9.17 -18.27
CA CYS A 254 -14.40 -9.41 -17.38
C CYS A 254 -15.03 -10.79 -17.65
N ALA A 255 -15.16 -11.19 -18.91
CA ALA A 255 -15.70 -12.50 -19.28
C ALA A 255 -14.76 -13.64 -18.84
N ASP A 256 -13.46 -13.48 -19.05
CA ASP A 256 -12.44 -14.45 -18.62
C ASP A 256 -12.48 -14.64 -17.10
N LEU A 257 -12.46 -13.54 -16.33
CA LEU A 257 -12.46 -13.59 -14.88
C LEU A 257 -13.75 -14.21 -14.31
N ASN A 258 -14.90 -13.96 -14.94
CA ASN A 258 -16.16 -14.60 -14.56
C ASN A 258 -16.10 -16.14 -14.67
N GLN A 259 -15.30 -16.69 -15.60
CA GLN A 259 -15.12 -18.14 -15.76
C GLN A 259 -14.00 -18.68 -14.87
N ILE A 260 -12.84 -18.03 -14.88
CA ILE A 260 -11.64 -18.45 -14.15
C ILE A 260 -11.94 -18.57 -12.66
N PHE A 261 -12.63 -17.59 -12.07
CA PHE A 261 -12.88 -17.52 -10.64
C PHE A 261 -14.10 -18.29 -10.15
N LYS A 262 -14.64 -19.19 -10.97
CA LYS A 262 -15.54 -20.22 -10.46
C LYS A 262 -14.79 -21.18 -9.53
N LEU A 263 -15.55 -21.93 -8.75
CA LEU A 263 -14.98 -23.01 -7.95
C LEU A 263 -14.54 -24.16 -8.88
N LYS A 264 -13.59 -24.98 -8.44
CA LYS A 264 -13.13 -26.16 -9.19
C LYS A 264 -14.26 -27.11 -9.57
N LYS A 265 -15.24 -27.30 -8.68
CA LYS A 265 -16.44 -28.11 -8.94
C LYS A 265 -17.31 -27.56 -10.08
N ASP A 266 -17.18 -26.26 -10.37
CA ASP A 266 -17.94 -25.51 -11.38
C ASP A 266 -17.06 -25.15 -12.59
N GLY A 267 -15.88 -25.78 -12.73
CA GLY A 267 -14.96 -25.62 -13.85
C GLY A 267 -13.98 -24.45 -13.77
N GLY A 268 -13.91 -23.74 -12.64
CA GLY A 268 -12.91 -22.69 -12.39
C GLY A 268 -11.68 -23.18 -11.63
N ILE A 269 -10.89 -22.26 -11.07
CA ILE A 269 -9.61 -22.57 -10.40
C ILE A 269 -9.69 -22.59 -8.87
N LEU A 270 -10.72 -21.97 -8.28
CA LEU A 270 -10.75 -21.70 -6.84
C LEU A 270 -11.23 -22.89 -6.03
N ASN A 271 -10.64 -23.10 -4.84
CA ASN A 271 -11.17 -24.07 -3.87
C ASN A 271 -12.34 -23.47 -3.07
N LYS A 272 -12.30 -22.16 -2.82
CA LYS A 272 -13.35 -21.38 -2.13
C LYS A 272 -13.45 -19.96 -2.71
N HIS A 273 -14.59 -19.32 -2.47
CA HIS A 273 -14.75 -17.88 -2.67
C HIS A 273 -14.44 -17.11 -1.38
N GLY A 274 -14.50 -15.78 -1.44
CA GLY A 274 -14.10 -14.89 -0.36
C GLY A 274 -12.60 -14.64 -0.38
N VAL A 275 -12.03 -14.46 -1.58
CA VAL A 275 -10.58 -14.50 -1.77
C VAL A 275 -9.98 -13.25 -2.41
N VAL A 276 -8.71 -12.98 -2.08
CA VAL A 276 -7.88 -12.02 -2.83
C VAL A 276 -7.07 -12.74 -3.90
N GLU A 277 -6.89 -12.12 -5.06
CA GLU A 277 -6.15 -12.72 -6.18
C GLU A 277 -5.43 -11.67 -7.05
N TYR A 278 -4.45 -12.11 -7.85
CA TYR A 278 -3.85 -11.29 -8.91
C TYR A 278 -3.98 -11.98 -10.27
N VAL A 279 -3.96 -11.19 -11.35
CA VAL A 279 -4.15 -11.70 -12.70
C VAL A 279 -3.10 -11.16 -13.64
N ASN A 280 -2.45 -12.05 -14.39
CA ASN A 280 -1.50 -11.68 -15.42
C ASN A 280 -2.23 -11.22 -16.69
N GLY A 281 -1.88 -10.03 -17.21
CA GLY A 281 -2.33 -9.54 -18.52
C GLY A 281 -3.41 -8.47 -18.51
N ILE A 282 -3.96 -8.11 -17.34
CA ILE A 282 -5.04 -7.12 -17.25
C ILE A 282 -4.62 -5.78 -16.61
N ALA A 283 -3.34 -5.52 -16.33
CA ALA A 283 -2.94 -4.23 -15.78
C ALA A 283 -2.86 -3.12 -16.87
N PRO A 284 -2.95 -1.82 -16.49
CA PRO A 284 -3.21 -1.31 -15.15
C PRO A 284 -4.69 -1.47 -14.76
N GLY A 285 -4.94 -1.74 -13.48
CA GLY A 285 -6.29 -1.78 -12.96
C GLY A 285 -6.54 -2.83 -11.90
N VAL A 286 -7.75 -2.79 -11.37
CA VAL A 286 -8.23 -3.61 -10.27
C VAL A 286 -9.64 -4.12 -10.53
N PHE A 287 -10.02 -5.20 -9.86
CA PHE A 287 -11.31 -5.85 -10.08
C PHE A 287 -11.94 -6.35 -8.79
N VAL A 288 -13.26 -6.51 -8.84
CA VAL A 288 -14.02 -7.38 -7.94
C VAL A 288 -14.93 -8.26 -8.77
N THR A 289 -15.01 -9.54 -8.45
CA THR A 289 -15.97 -10.49 -9.02
C THR A 289 -17.05 -10.76 -7.99
N VAL A 290 -18.29 -10.51 -8.37
CA VAL A 290 -19.46 -10.48 -7.49
C VAL A 290 -20.51 -11.51 -7.90
N THR A 291 -21.42 -11.81 -6.98
CA THR A 291 -22.61 -12.63 -7.24
C THR A 291 -23.82 -12.12 -6.46
N THR A 292 -24.97 -12.73 -6.76
CA THR A 292 -26.25 -12.53 -6.08
C THR A 292 -27.07 -13.82 -6.15
N GLU A 293 -27.85 -14.11 -5.11
CA GLU A 293 -28.84 -15.20 -5.12
C GLU A 293 -30.21 -14.73 -5.63
N ASN A 294 -30.40 -13.41 -5.84
CA ASN A 294 -31.65 -12.86 -6.32
C ASN A 294 -31.76 -13.03 -7.85
N GLU A 295 -32.73 -13.82 -8.29
CA GLU A 295 -32.95 -14.15 -9.71
C GLU A 295 -33.23 -12.92 -10.59
N GLU A 296 -33.96 -11.94 -10.08
CA GLU A 296 -34.24 -10.69 -10.83
C GLU A 296 -32.95 -9.89 -11.02
N ILE A 297 -32.10 -9.75 -9.99
CA ILE A 297 -30.81 -9.08 -10.14
C ILE A 297 -29.89 -9.86 -11.08
N ALA A 298 -29.86 -11.19 -11.01
CA ALA A 298 -29.10 -12.01 -11.94
C ALA A 298 -29.56 -11.81 -13.40
N TYR A 299 -30.88 -11.75 -13.63
CA TYR A 299 -31.47 -11.41 -14.91
C TYR A 299 -31.03 -10.01 -15.39
N GLN A 300 -31.13 -8.99 -14.53
CA GLN A 300 -30.73 -7.62 -14.85
C GLN A 300 -29.22 -7.50 -15.17
N MET A 301 -28.36 -8.25 -14.47
CA MET A 301 -26.93 -8.31 -14.79
C MET A 301 -26.70 -8.86 -16.21
N GLY A 302 -27.43 -9.91 -16.60
CA GLY A 302 -27.43 -10.43 -17.97
C GLY A 302 -27.97 -9.40 -18.97
N TYR A 303 -29.10 -8.76 -18.67
CA TYR A 303 -29.73 -7.72 -19.49
C TYR A 303 -28.79 -6.52 -19.74
N HIS A 304 -28.03 -6.12 -18.72
CA HIS A 304 -27.00 -5.07 -18.80
C HIS A 304 -25.67 -5.54 -19.39
N SER A 305 -25.64 -6.71 -20.05
CA SER A 305 -24.47 -7.23 -20.75
C SER A 305 -23.26 -7.50 -19.86
N MET A 306 -23.46 -7.77 -18.57
CA MET A 306 -22.37 -8.14 -17.66
C MET A 306 -21.90 -9.59 -17.86
N GLY A 307 -22.67 -10.39 -18.60
CA GLY A 307 -22.39 -11.80 -18.88
C GLY A 307 -23.44 -12.75 -18.27
N PRO A 308 -23.34 -14.06 -18.54
CA PRO A 308 -24.38 -15.04 -18.20
C PRO A 308 -24.47 -15.42 -16.71
N GLY A 309 -23.55 -14.92 -15.86
CA GLY A 309 -23.47 -15.32 -14.45
C GLY A 309 -22.85 -16.72 -14.22
N PRO A 310 -22.88 -17.23 -12.98
CA PRO A 310 -23.39 -16.58 -11.77
C PRO A 310 -22.39 -15.56 -11.17
N LEU A 311 -21.24 -15.38 -11.82
CA LEU A 311 -20.23 -14.41 -11.44
C LEU A 311 -20.17 -13.28 -12.47
N TRP A 312 -20.04 -12.06 -11.97
CA TRP A 312 -19.88 -10.85 -12.79
C TRP A 312 -18.73 -9.99 -12.27
N THR A 313 -17.89 -9.49 -13.15
CA THR A 313 -16.69 -8.74 -12.76
C THR A 313 -16.87 -7.25 -13.02
N LEU A 314 -16.67 -6.45 -11.97
CA LEU A 314 -16.52 -5.01 -12.04
C LEU A 314 -15.03 -4.69 -12.13
N TYR A 315 -14.66 -3.82 -13.07
CA TYR A 315 -13.26 -3.54 -13.39
C TYR A 315 -12.99 -2.05 -13.49
N ARG A 316 -11.93 -1.59 -12.81
CA ARG A 316 -11.40 -0.23 -12.93
C ARG A 316 -10.12 -0.29 -13.78
N PRO A 317 -10.13 0.22 -15.03
CA PRO A 317 -9.03 0.05 -15.99
C PRO A 317 -7.85 1.02 -15.78
N TYR A 318 -7.73 1.59 -14.60
CA TYR A 318 -6.68 2.55 -14.28
C TYR A 318 -6.48 2.66 -12.76
N HIS A 319 -5.30 3.12 -12.40
CA HIS A 319 -4.96 3.64 -11.08
C HIS A 319 -3.72 4.52 -11.28
N LEU A 320 -3.70 5.72 -10.67
CA LEU A 320 -2.69 6.75 -10.92
C LEU A 320 -1.73 6.93 -9.74
N CYS A 321 -1.64 5.92 -8.87
CA CYS A 321 -0.68 5.84 -7.77
C CYS A 321 -0.65 7.14 -6.93
N ASN A 322 0.53 7.75 -6.83
CA ASN A 322 0.80 8.98 -6.08
C ASN A 322 -0.02 10.20 -6.55
N LEU A 323 -0.58 10.18 -7.77
CA LEU A 323 -1.42 11.27 -8.27
C LEU A 323 -2.84 11.26 -7.67
N GLU A 324 -3.33 10.11 -7.18
CA GLU A 324 -4.64 10.06 -6.50
C GLU A 324 -4.50 10.24 -4.98
N THR A 325 -3.29 10.17 -4.43
CA THR A 325 -3.04 10.31 -2.99
C THR A 325 -3.58 11.62 -2.39
N PRO A 326 -3.45 12.80 -3.04
CA PRO A 326 -4.07 14.03 -2.55
C PRO A 326 -5.60 13.96 -2.38
N LEU A 327 -6.28 13.07 -3.11
CA LEU A 327 -7.72 12.86 -2.96
C LEU A 327 -8.03 12.10 -1.65
N THR A 328 -7.12 11.24 -1.18
CA THR A 328 -7.22 10.64 0.16
C THR A 328 -7.06 11.71 1.24
N VAL A 329 -6.07 12.60 1.08
CA VAL A 329 -5.84 13.74 1.99
C VAL A 329 -7.09 14.63 2.07
N ALA A 330 -7.68 14.98 0.93
CA ALA A 330 -8.91 15.76 0.89
C ALA A 330 -10.08 15.02 1.56
N LYS A 331 -10.23 13.71 1.29
CA LYS A 331 -11.31 12.88 1.86
C LYS A 331 -11.25 12.79 3.37
N ILE A 332 -10.07 12.56 3.96
CA ILE A 332 -9.95 12.45 5.43
C ILE A 332 -10.17 13.79 6.13
N VAL A 333 -9.72 14.91 5.54
CA VAL A 333 -9.89 16.25 6.16
C VAL A 333 -11.31 16.79 6.00
N ILE A 334 -11.94 16.56 4.85
CA ILE A 334 -13.25 17.15 4.54
C ILE A 334 -14.40 16.25 5.00
N ASP A 335 -14.29 14.95 4.73
CA ASP A 335 -15.38 13.99 4.95
C ASP A 335 -15.15 13.13 6.20
N GLY A 336 -13.95 13.13 6.78
CA GLY A 336 -13.62 12.26 7.91
C GLY A 336 -13.57 10.78 7.51
N GLU A 337 -13.39 10.48 6.23
CA GLU A 337 -13.48 9.12 5.69
C GLU A 337 -12.11 8.61 5.18
N PRO A 338 -11.62 7.45 5.66
CA PRO A 338 -10.41 6.83 5.13
C PRO A 338 -10.60 6.27 3.71
N THR A 339 -9.50 5.94 3.03
CA THR A 339 -9.52 5.23 1.74
C THR A 339 -9.49 3.72 1.94
N ILE A 340 -8.50 3.24 2.70
CA ILE A 340 -8.33 1.83 3.05
C ILE A 340 -7.71 1.76 4.44
N ILE A 341 -8.32 0.98 5.31
CA ILE A 341 -7.82 0.71 6.66
C ILE A 341 -7.90 -0.80 6.92
N PRO A 342 -6.94 -1.37 7.64
CA PRO A 342 -7.03 -2.75 8.06
C PRO A 342 -8.14 -2.93 9.10
N LEU A 343 -8.66 -4.15 9.17
CA LEU A 343 -9.52 -4.64 10.23
C LEU A 343 -8.74 -4.76 11.55
N ASP A 344 -9.44 -5.22 12.58
CA ASP A 344 -8.89 -5.46 13.91
C ASP A 344 -8.01 -6.73 13.95
N GLY A 345 -6.76 -6.57 13.51
CA GLY A 345 -5.72 -7.59 13.50
C GLY A 345 -5.44 -8.16 12.11
N PRO A 346 -4.29 -8.85 11.93
CA PRO A 346 -3.94 -9.46 10.65
C PRO A 346 -4.91 -10.57 10.22
N VAL A 347 -5.36 -10.50 8.97
CA VAL A 347 -6.14 -11.55 8.27
C VAL A 347 -5.20 -12.43 7.44
N SER A 348 -4.23 -11.80 6.79
CA SER A 348 -3.14 -12.42 6.04
C SER A 348 -1.81 -11.76 6.37
N GLU A 349 -0.72 -12.45 6.03
CA GLU A 349 0.65 -11.96 6.18
C GLU A 349 1.39 -12.11 4.85
N CYS A 350 2.21 -11.11 4.53
CA CYS A 350 3.21 -11.22 3.47
C CYS A 350 4.44 -11.93 4.05
N ILE A 351 4.76 -13.12 3.54
CA ILE A 351 5.76 -14.03 4.08
C ILE A 351 6.98 -14.18 3.16
N ALA A 352 8.12 -14.56 3.71
CA ALA A 352 9.39 -14.63 2.97
C ALA A 352 9.67 -16.02 2.37
N VAL A 353 10.15 -16.04 1.13
CA VAL A 353 10.63 -17.25 0.42
C VAL A 353 12.08 -17.08 0.00
N ALA A 354 12.91 -18.11 0.19
CA ALA A 354 14.28 -18.13 -0.30
C ALA A 354 14.33 -18.06 -1.84
N LYS A 355 14.97 -17.01 -2.37
CA LYS A 355 15.14 -16.79 -3.82
C LYS A 355 16.22 -17.68 -4.43
N ARG A 356 17.18 -18.10 -3.60
CA ARG A 356 18.27 -19.02 -3.92
C ARG A 356 18.58 -19.90 -2.72
N ASP A 357 19.51 -20.82 -2.87
CA ASP A 357 20.09 -21.52 -1.71
C ASP A 357 20.75 -20.49 -0.78
N LEU A 358 20.48 -20.59 0.52
CA LEU A 358 21.05 -19.73 1.56
C LEU A 358 21.78 -20.60 2.59
N LYS A 359 22.88 -20.08 3.14
CA LYS A 359 23.74 -20.81 4.09
C LYS A 359 23.60 -20.31 5.51
N ALA A 360 23.84 -21.17 6.49
CA ALA A 360 23.94 -20.77 7.89
C ALA A 360 24.95 -19.62 8.07
N GLY A 361 24.59 -18.61 8.86
CA GLY A 361 25.36 -17.39 9.09
C GLY A 361 25.22 -16.31 8.01
N GLU A 362 24.65 -16.62 6.85
CA GLU A 362 24.44 -15.68 5.75
C GLU A 362 23.39 -14.63 6.09
N THR A 363 23.60 -13.40 5.62
CA THR A 363 22.66 -12.29 5.81
C THR A 363 21.61 -12.25 4.70
N ILE A 364 20.37 -11.97 5.07
CA ILE A 364 19.26 -11.73 4.13
C ILE A 364 19.20 -10.24 3.82
N ASP A 365 19.02 -9.88 2.56
CA ASP A 365 19.07 -8.48 2.12
C ASP A 365 17.70 -7.79 2.06
N GLY A 366 16.60 -8.55 2.17
CA GLY A 366 15.23 -8.05 2.25
C GLY A 366 14.58 -7.79 0.88
N ILE A 367 13.46 -7.05 0.90
CA ILE A 367 12.59 -6.83 -0.27
C ILE A 367 13.35 -6.26 -1.47
N GLY A 368 13.08 -6.85 -2.65
CA GLY A 368 13.69 -6.44 -3.91
C GLY A 368 15.17 -6.80 -4.04
N GLY A 369 15.67 -7.65 -3.15
CA GLY A 369 17.06 -8.10 -3.09
C GLY A 369 17.36 -9.39 -3.87
N TYR A 370 18.49 -9.99 -3.53
CA TYR A 370 19.05 -11.21 -4.12
C TYR A 370 18.65 -12.48 -3.36
N THR A 371 18.30 -12.37 -2.08
CA THR A 371 18.22 -13.53 -1.18
C THR A 371 16.81 -14.09 -1.03
N THR A 372 15.78 -13.23 -1.10
CA THR A 372 14.39 -13.60 -0.83
C THR A 372 13.39 -12.87 -1.74
N TYR A 373 12.17 -13.39 -1.84
CA TYR A 373 10.99 -12.72 -2.40
C TYR A 373 9.76 -12.98 -1.52
N GLY A 374 8.69 -12.22 -1.73
CA GLY A 374 7.46 -12.30 -0.94
C GLY A 374 6.43 -13.28 -1.49
N SER A 375 5.68 -13.92 -0.60
CA SER A 375 4.45 -14.67 -0.85
C SER A 375 3.36 -14.20 0.11
N ILE A 376 2.12 -14.66 -0.04
CA ILE A 376 1.02 -14.35 0.88
C ILE A 376 0.45 -15.64 1.48
N ALA A 377 0.17 -15.65 2.78
CA ALA A 377 -0.59 -16.70 3.45
C ALA A 377 -1.61 -16.10 4.42
N THR A 378 -2.60 -16.88 4.84
CA THR A 378 -3.48 -16.45 5.92
C THR A 378 -2.66 -16.23 7.20
N ALA A 379 -3.16 -15.36 8.08
CA ALA A 379 -2.59 -15.18 9.41
C ALA A 379 -2.50 -16.53 10.12
N GLU A 380 -3.60 -17.27 10.20
CA GLU A 380 -3.66 -18.60 10.82
C GLU A 380 -2.54 -19.54 10.34
N GLU A 381 -2.35 -19.69 9.03
CA GLU A 381 -1.32 -20.55 8.47
C GLU A 381 0.09 -20.03 8.79
N THR A 382 0.27 -18.71 8.76
CA THR A 382 1.55 -18.05 9.07
C THR A 382 1.98 -18.33 10.50
N TYR A 383 1.11 -18.14 11.49
CA TYR A 383 1.47 -18.34 12.88
C TYR A 383 1.56 -19.80 13.28
N LYS A 384 0.71 -20.66 12.70
CA LYS A 384 0.76 -22.11 12.92
C LYS A 384 2.12 -22.70 12.50
N ASN A 385 2.64 -22.27 11.36
CA ASN A 385 3.92 -22.77 10.82
C ASN A 385 5.12 -21.88 11.18
N GLY A 386 4.89 -20.73 11.81
CA GLY A 386 5.93 -19.78 12.17
C GLY A 386 6.62 -19.14 10.96
N TYR A 387 5.90 -18.84 9.88
CA TYR A 387 6.49 -18.15 8.72
C TYR A 387 6.97 -16.74 9.09
N VAL A 388 8.08 -16.32 8.47
CA VAL A 388 8.66 -15.00 8.65
C VAL A 388 7.82 -13.96 7.91
N VAL A 389 7.29 -12.98 8.64
CA VAL A 389 6.66 -11.78 8.06
C VAL A 389 7.74 -10.97 7.35
N TYR A 390 7.59 -10.79 6.04
CA TYR A 390 8.71 -10.44 5.17
C TYR A 390 9.26 -9.03 5.43
N ALA A 391 8.41 -8.04 5.68
CA ALA A 391 8.87 -6.68 5.93
C ALA A 391 9.62 -6.49 7.28
N LEU A 392 9.66 -7.52 8.15
CA LEU A 392 10.56 -7.55 9.32
C LEU A 392 11.99 -7.98 8.96
N VAL A 393 12.20 -8.51 7.76
CA VAL A 393 13.52 -8.89 7.26
C VAL A 393 14.28 -7.65 6.82
N ASN A 394 15.48 -7.47 7.37
CA ASN A 394 16.38 -6.40 6.99
C ASN A 394 17.82 -6.92 6.87
N LYS A 395 18.76 -6.03 6.56
CA LYS A 395 20.19 -6.37 6.38
C LYS A 395 20.89 -6.96 7.62
N ASN A 396 20.27 -6.93 8.79
CA ASN A 396 20.79 -7.54 10.01
C ASN A 396 20.19 -8.94 10.25
N THR A 397 19.18 -9.35 9.48
CA THR A 397 18.61 -10.69 9.54
C THR A 397 19.62 -11.73 9.06
N ARG A 398 19.82 -12.80 9.83
CA ARG A 398 20.78 -13.88 9.51
C ARG A 398 20.13 -15.25 9.47
N MET A 399 20.60 -16.11 8.58
CA MET A 399 20.21 -17.51 8.53
C MET A 399 20.85 -18.30 9.69
N LYS A 400 20.06 -19.14 10.35
CA LYS A 400 20.52 -20.10 11.38
C LYS A 400 20.97 -21.43 10.79
N CYS A 401 20.38 -21.81 9.66
CA CYS A 401 20.62 -23.08 9.00
C CYS A 401 20.65 -22.89 7.48
N ASP A 402 21.19 -23.89 6.79
CA ASP A 402 21.13 -23.98 5.34
C ASP A 402 19.69 -24.22 4.88
N VAL A 403 19.25 -23.50 3.84
CA VAL A 403 17.95 -23.72 3.19
C VAL A 403 18.09 -23.74 1.68
N LYS A 404 17.18 -24.45 1.00
CA LYS A 404 17.15 -24.53 -0.46
C LYS A 404 16.31 -23.39 -1.05
N LYS A 405 16.63 -23.02 -2.29
CA LYS A 405 15.77 -22.15 -3.11
C LYS A 405 14.31 -22.62 -3.06
N GLY A 406 13.38 -21.69 -2.90
CA GLY A 406 11.94 -21.95 -2.82
C GLY A 406 11.43 -22.32 -1.42
N THR A 407 12.31 -22.41 -0.41
CA THR A 407 11.90 -22.66 0.97
C THR A 407 11.16 -21.45 1.54
N LEU A 408 9.96 -21.66 2.07
CA LEU A 408 9.26 -20.69 2.92
C LEU A 408 10.06 -20.53 4.22
N LEU A 409 10.52 -19.32 4.51
CA LEU A 409 11.34 -19.08 5.69
C LEU A 409 10.47 -19.05 6.95
N THR A 410 10.95 -19.71 7.99
CA THR A 410 10.32 -19.77 9.31
C THR A 410 11.20 -19.11 10.38
N LEU A 411 10.61 -18.71 11.49
CA LEU A 411 11.29 -17.98 12.59
C LEU A 411 12.43 -18.78 13.24
N ASP A 412 12.41 -20.10 13.18
CA ASP A 412 13.50 -20.98 13.64
C ASP A 412 14.68 -21.07 12.65
N MET A 413 14.48 -20.69 11.39
CA MET A 413 15.52 -20.66 10.36
C MET A 413 16.32 -19.34 10.35
N VAL A 414 15.85 -18.30 11.04
CA VAL A 414 16.47 -16.96 10.99
C VAL A 414 16.63 -16.32 12.36
N ASP A 415 17.62 -15.45 12.50
CA ASP A 415 17.70 -14.43 13.54
C ASP A 415 17.21 -13.09 12.96
N LEU A 416 16.01 -12.66 13.37
CA LEU A 416 15.47 -11.36 13.01
C LEU A 416 16.13 -10.24 13.83
N ASP A 417 16.19 -9.04 13.24
CA ASP A 417 16.63 -7.85 13.95
C ASP A 417 15.52 -7.31 14.85
N THR A 418 15.56 -7.75 16.11
CA THR A 418 14.57 -7.36 17.12
C THR A 418 14.81 -5.95 17.68
N SER A 419 15.87 -5.25 17.28
CA SER A 419 16.17 -3.90 17.78
C SER A 419 15.34 -2.80 17.10
N THR A 420 14.72 -3.10 15.96
CA THR A 420 13.95 -2.14 15.16
C THR A 420 12.65 -1.72 15.83
N GLN A 421 12.23 -0.48 15.61
CA GLN A 421 10.95 0.02 16.08
C GLN A 421 9.80 -0.73 15.41
N LEU A 422 9.90 -1.05 14.12
CA LEU A 422 8.90 -1.84 13.41
C LEU A 422 8.64 -3.19 14.11
N TYR A 423 9.70 -3.92 14.50
CA TYR A 423 9.57 -5.18 15.22
C TYR A 423 8.90 -5.00 16.59
N GLN A 424 9.30 -3.98 17.37
CA GLN A 424 8.71 -3.72 18.68
C GLN A 424 7.23 -3.36 18.58
N VAL A 425 6.86 -2.48 17.64
CA VAL A 425 5.46 -2.08 17.40
C VAL A 425 4.63 -3.27 16.92
N ARG A 426 5.20 -4.12 16.05
CA ARG A 426 4.54 -5.36 15.64
C ARG A 426 4.25 -6.26 16.84
N LYS A 427 5.19 -6.41 17.77
CA LYS A 427 4.95 -7.18 19.00
C LYS A 427 3.83 -6.59 19.86
N GLU A 428 3.73 -5.27 19.93
CA GLU A 428 2.61 -4.61 20.61
C GLU A 428 1.28 -4.82 19.87
N GLN A 429 1.28 -4.79 18.54
CA GLN A 429 0.10 -5.13 17.74
C GLN A 429 -0.39 -6.55 18.05
N ASP A 430 0.50 -7.54 18.05
CA ASP A 430 0.13 -8.93 18.31
C ASP A 430 -0.51 -9.09 19.70
N LYS A 431 0.03 -8.40 20.72
CA LYS A 431 -0.57 -8.35 22.07
C LYS A 431 -1.97 -7.73 22.07
N MET A 432 -2.19 -6.66 21.29
CA MET A 432 -3.47 -5.94 21.27
C MET A 432 -4.63 -6.77 20.77
N TYR A 433 -4.37 -7.70 19.86
CA TYR A 433 -5.43 -8.44 19.18
C TYR A 433 -5.65 -9.83 19.73
N SER A 434 -4.73 -10.38 20.54
CA SER A 434 -4.88 -11.66 21.26
C SER A 434 -5.56 -12.74 20.40
N ASN A 435 -5.30 -12.72 19.10
CA ASN A 435 -6.03 -13.44 18.05
C ASN A 435 -5.55 -14.90 17.94
N GLY A 436 -4.95 -15.43 19.01
CA GLY A 436 -4.32 -16.75 19.06
C GLY A 436 -2.92 -16.80 18.45
N TYR A 437 -2.39 -15.64 18.03
CA TYR A 437 -1.30 -15.56 17.08
C TYR A 437 -0.36 -14.40 17.43
N ALA A 438 0.88 -14.71 17.79
CA ALA A 438 1.90 -13.70 18.12
C ALA A 438 3.26 -14.14 17.59
N LEU A 439 4.08 -13.16 17.18
CA LEU A 439 5.52 -13.38 17.06
C LEU A 439 6.04 -13.89 18.41
N LYS A 440 6.61 -15.09 18.39
CA LYS A 440 7.11 -15.79 19.57
C LYS A 440 8.35 -15.11 20.16
#